data_AF-A0A7W4E627-F1
#
_entry.id   AF-A0A7W4E627-F1
#
_cell.length_a   1.000
_cell.length_b   1.000
_cell.length_c   1.000
_cell.angle_alpha   90.00
_cell.angle_beta   90.00
_cell.angle_gamma   90.00
#
_symmetry.space_group_name_H-M   'P 1'
#
loop_
_entity.id
_entity.type
_entity.pdbx_description
1 polymer ?
#
loop_
_entity_poly.entity_id
_entity_poly.type
_entity_poly.pdbx_seq_one_letter_code
_entity_poly.pdbx_strand_id
1 'polypeptide(L)'
;MTPKLGQNGYDVLKSKFEEYRNIGRFDCKSQRIVHLYYIHNLTTIRPKNAGQAMYLEAINHPDISVVVVTGSAGTGKTFLSTVCGKELHESHRFLQCITIPCAIDFQRAHGYLPGNFDEKIEPNIAPFKNALKNYLKLTDEKFKNAVARSNDPKNLDSKREEDPGTGTKKKGDKKSANANLSNDIEKSADKLYRECYKTIAVEAARGLDFADTFVIYDEFQDQGPREADTLLKRLGNNVKAIIAGDIEQVHQEGLNRQNNGISFIKHYITDLPMVAQISLGKVEVVRSEFVKDYIARRDPNQD
;
A
#
# COMPACT_ATOMS: atom_id res chain seq x y z
N MET A 1 19.16 -12.01 -22.23
CA MET A 1 20.60 -11.97 -21.88
C MET A 1 20.74 -12.38 -20.44
N THR A 2 21.68 -13.27 -20.10
CA THR A 2 21.96 -13.63 -18.70
C THR A 2 22.76 -12.49 -18.05
N PRO A 3 22.30 -11.89 -16.94
CA PRO A 3 23.04 -10.83 -16.25
C PRO A 3 24.44 -11.31 -15.87
N LYS A 4 25.44 -10.43 -15.99
CA LYS A 4 26.76 -10.71 -15.41
C LYS A 4 26.66 -10.50 -13.89
N LEU A 5 27.11 -11.46 -13.10
CA LEU A 5 27.30 -11.26 -11.66
C LEU A 5 28.61 -10.48 -11.43
N GLY A 6 28.89 -10.05 -10.19
CA GLY A 6 30.11 -9.33 -9.80
C GLY A 6 31.43 -10.06 -10.07
N GLN A 7 32.50 -9.70 -9.33
CA GLN A 7 33.84 -10.29 -9.53
C GLN A 7 33.79 -11.83 -9.58
N ASN A 8 34.34 -12.41 -10.66
CA ASN A 8 34.39 -13.85 -10.88
C ASN A 8 33.04 -14.58 -10.91
N GLY A 9 31.94 -13.87 -11.23
CA GLY A 9 30.60 -14.47 -11.25
C GLY A 9 29.92 -14.47 -9.87
N TYR A 10 30.44 -13.74 -8.89
CA TYR A 10 29.86 -13.59 -7.56
C TYR A 10 29.78 -12.11 -7.18
N ASP A 11 28.65 -11.68 -6.61
CA ASP A 11 28.60 -10.39 -5.92
C ASP A 11 29.08 -10.55 -4.47
N VAL A 12 30.06 -9.73 -4.07
CA VAL A 12 30.58 -9.71 -2.71
C VAL A 12 29.57 -8.98 -1.83
N LEU A 13 28.83 -9.75 -1.04
CA LEU A 13 27.85 -9.26 -0.08
C LEU A 13 28.57 -8.47 1.03
N LYS A 14 28.47 -7.13 1.00
CA LYS A 14 28.94 -6.28 2.10
C LYS A 14 27.95 -6.34 3.27
N SER A 15 28.44 -6.33 4.52
CA SER A 15 27.60 -6.39 5.73
C SER A 15 26.53 -5.28 5.82
N LYS A 16 26.70 -4.19 5.07
CA LYS A 16 25.69 -3.11 4.94
C LYS A 16 24.33 -3.59 4.40
N PHE A 17 24.25 -4.77 3.78
CA PHE A 17 23.03 -5.32 3.16
C PHE A 17 22.50 -6.59 3.86
N GLU A 18 22.75 -6.79 5.15
CA GLU A 18 22.41 -8.03 5.88
C GLU A 18 20.95 -8.48 5.69
N GLU A 19 20.00 -7.55 5.73
CA GLU A 19 18.59 -7.80 5.44
C GLU A 19 18.37 -7.70 3.92
N TYR A 20 17.86 -8.77 3.28
CA TYR A 20 17.62 -8.85 1.82
C TYR A 20 18.85 -8.95 0.90
N ARG A 21 20.01 -9.38 1.43
CA ARG A 21 21.22 -9.66 0.62
C ARG A 21 21.05 -10.60 -0.57
N ASN A 22 20.04 -11.48 -0.53
CA ASN A 22 19.77 -12.51 -1.53
C ASN A 22 18.90 -12.03 -2.69
N ILE A 23 18.49 -10.76 -2.69
CA ILE A 23 17.71 -10.15 -3.77
C ILE A 23 18.43 -8.93 -4.33
N GLY A 24 18.16 -8.61 -5.59
CA GLY A 24 18.78 -7.50 -6.29
C GLY A 24 17.96 -7.08 -7.51
N ARG A 25 18.24 -5.89 -8.03
CA ARG A 25 17.65 -5.40 -9.28
C ARG A 25 18.63 -5.61 -10.42
N PHE A 26 18.11 -5.80 -11.63
CA PHE A 26 18.94 -5.75 -12.82
C PHE A 26 19.26 -4.30 -13.18
N ASP A 27 20.54 -3.96 -13.33
CA ASP A 27 20.99 -2.66 -13.78
C ASP A 27 21.32 -2.70 -15.27
N CYS A 28 20.46 -2.10 -16.10
CA CYS A 28 20.61 -2.14 -17.56
C CYS A 28 21.90 -1.48 -18.04
N LYS A 29 22.38 -0.42 -17.38
CA LYS A 29 23.61 0.29 -17.77
C LYS A 29 24.84 -0.58 -17.57
N SER A 30 24.95 -1.25 -16.42
CA SER A 30 26.09 -2.12 -16.10
C SER A 30 25.89 -3.60 -16.46
N GLN A 31 24.71 -3.97 -16.98
CA GLN A 31 24.35 -5.34 -17.39
C GLN A 31 24.59 -6.39 -16.29
N ARG A 32 24.33 -6.00 -15.03
CA ARG A 32 24.52 -6.86 -13.85
C ARG A 32 23.39 -6.74 -12.85
N ILE A 33 23.27 -7.73 -11.99
CA ILE A 33 22.42 -7.62 -10.79
C ILE A 33 23.16 -6.73 -9.80
N VAL A 34 22.43 -5.80 -9.18
CA VAL A 34 22.94 -4.94 -8.13
C VAL A 34 22.02 -5.02 -6.91
N HIS A 35 22.59 -4.80 -5.73
CA HIS A 35 21.81 -4.74 -4.49
C HIS A 35 20.74 -3.66 -4.54
N LEU A 36 19.73 -3.83 -3.68
CA LEU A 36 18.70 -2.83 -3.46
C LEU A 36 19.30 -1.72 -2.59
N TYR A 37 19.39 -0.50 -3.14
CA TYR A 37 20.08 0.63 -2.50
C TYR A 37 19.12 1.71 -1.98
N TYR A 38 17.89 1.74 -2.48
CA TYR A 38 16.90 2.77 -2.26
C TYR A 38 15.80 2.38 -1.27
N ILE A 39 15.76 1.12 -0.78
CA ILE A 39 14.80 0.68 0.25
C ILE A 39 14.83 1.60 1.48
N HIS A 40 16.02 1.93 1.98
CA HIS A 40 16.19 2.64 3.26
C HIS A 40 16.05 4.17 3.15
N ASN A 41 16.04 4.73 1.95
CA ASN A 41 16.22 6.18 1.78
C ASN A 41 14.99 7.01 2.19
N LEU A 42 13.81 6.40 2.32
CA LEU A 42 12.55 7.14 2.46
C LEU A 42 11.51 6.50 3.39
N THR A 43 11.73 5.30 3.93
CA THR A 43 10.67 4.60 4.68
C THR A 43 11.04 4.35 6.13
N THR A 44 10.28 4.96 7.03
CA THR A 44 10.29 4.66 8.47
C THR A 44 9.81 3.23 8.76
N ILE A 45 8.98 2.65 7.88
CA ILE A 45 8.52 1.28 7.98
C ILE A 45 9.49 0.34 7.26
N ARG A 46 9.85 -0.77 7.92
CA ARG A 46 10.63 -1.84 7.29
C ARG A 46 9.73 -2.80 6.50
N PRO A 47 10.16 -3.25 5.31
CA PRO A 47 9.49 -4.35 4.62
C PRO A 47 9.55 -5.61 5.49
N LYS A 48 8.59 -6.53 5.31
CA LYS A 48 8.56 -7.80 6.04
C LYS A 48 9.05 -8.99 5.22
N ASN A 49 9.20 -8.81 3.91
CA ASN A 49 9.54 -9.86 2.96
C ASN A 49 10.22 -9.26 1.72
N ALA A 50 10.76 -10.15 0.88
CA ALA A 50 11.54 -9.79 -0.29
C ALA A 50 10.72 -8.98 -1.32
N GLY A 51 9.48 -9.39 -1.62
CA GLY A 51 8.64 -8.65 -2.57
C GLY A 51 8.34 -7.22 -2.11
N GLN A 52 8.05 -7.01 -0.82
CA GLN A 52 7.89 -5.66 -0.27
C GLN A 52 9.17 -4.85 -0.34
N ALA A 53 10.33 -5.45 -0.10
CA ALA A 53 11.63 -4.80 -0.25
C ALA A 53 11.88 -4.35 -1.70
N MET A 54 11.61 -5.21 -2.69
CA MET A 54 11.68 -4.84 -4.11
C MET A 54 10.70 -3.73 -4.48
N TYR A 55 9.49 -3.75 -3.90
CA TYR A 55 8.50 -2.72 -4.14
C TYR A 55 8.93 -1.35 -3.59
N LEU A 56 9.45 -1.32 -2.36
CA LEU A 56 10.00 -0.10 -1.75
C LEU A 56 11.21 0.44 -2.53
N GLU A 57 12.11 -0.44 -2.97
CA GLU A 57 13.20 -0.07 -3.88
C GLU A 57 12.66 0.66 -5.10
N ALA A 58 11.67 0.09 -5.78
CA ALA A 58 11.10 0.63 -7.01
C ALA A 58 10.43 2.00 -6.80
N ILE A 59 9.68 2.17 -5.70
CA ILE A 59 9.05 3.46 -5.37
C ILE A 59 10.13 4.53 -5.15
N ASN A 60 11.20 4.20 -4.43
CA ASN A 60 12.20 5.17 -4.01
C ASN A 60 13.28 5.46 -5.07
N HIS A 61 13.44 4.57 -6.06
CA HIS A 61 14.44 4.71 -7.10
C HIS A 61 14.23 5.99 -7.93
N PRO A 62 15.25 6.83 -8.14
CA PRO A 62 15.11 8.09 -8.87
C PRO A 62 14.78 7.90 -10.36
N ASP A 63 15.36 6.89 -11.00
CA ASP A 63 15.17 6.67 -12.44
C ASP A 63 13.87 5.92 -12.81
N ILE A 64 13.10 5.43 -11.82
CA ILE A 64 11.84 4.71 -12.07
C ILE A 64 10.70 5.71 -11.95
N SER A 65 9.99 6.04 -13.02
CA SER A 65 8.84 6.94 -12.97
C SER A 65 7.52 6.21 -12.71
N VAL A 66 7.40 4.96 -13.16
CA VAL A 66 6.15 4.18 -13.05
C VAL A 66 6.41 2.84 -12.38
N VAL A 67 5.63 2.51 -11.36
CA VAL A 67 5.67 1.22 -10.67
C VAL A 67 4.30 0.56 -10.81
N VAL A 68 4.24 -0.55 -11.53
CA VAL A 68 3.04 -1.40 -11.57
C VAL A 68 3.23 -2.51 -10.56
N VAL A 69 2.36 -2.56 -9.54
CA VAL A 69 2.41 -3.58 -8.49
C VAL A 69 1.13 -4.41 -8.51
N THR A 70 1.31 -5.72 -8.62
CA THR A 70 0.21 -6.70 -8.64
C THR A 70 0.35 -7.68 -7.49
N GLY A 71 -0.75 -8.08 -6.87
CA GLY A 71 -0.73 -9.11 -5.83
C GLY A 71 -2.02 -9.14 -5.05
N SER A 72 -2.21 -10.15 -4.20
CA SER A 72 -3.45 -10.30 -3.46
C SER A 72 -3.61 -9.28 -2.33
N ALA A 73 -4.81 -9.16 -1.77
CA ALA A 73 -5.03 -8.35 -0.56
C ALA A 73 -4.09 -8.77 0.58
N GLY A 74 -3.65 -7.83 1.41
CA GLY A 74 -2.72 -8.10 2.53
C GLY A 74 -1.23 -8.24 2.15
N THR A 75 -0.86 -8.10 0.87
CA THR A 75 0.55 -8.02 0.43
C THR A 75 1.22 -6.67 0.72
N GLY A 76 0.43 -5.64 1.06
CA GLY A 76 0.93 -4.32 1.47
C GLY A 76 1.03 -3.27 0.34
N LYS A 77 0.49 -3.54 -0.86
CA LYS A 77 0.53 -2.62 -2.03
C LYS A 77 0.08 -1.19 -1.70
N THR A 78 -1.18 -1.03 -1.29
CA THR A 78 -1.78 0.25 -0.91
C THR A 78 -1.10 0.84 0.32
N PHE A 79 -0.78 0.01 1.32
CA PHE A 79 -0.14 0.48 2.55
C PHE A 79 1.23 1.12 2.27
N LEU A 80 2.11 0.41 1.56
CA LEU A 80 3.47 0.87 1.31
C LEU A 80 3.49 2.08 0.35
N SER A 81 2.64 2.12 -0.69
CA SER A 81 2.55 3.30 -1.55
C SER A 81 2.04 4.54 -0.83
N THR A 82 1.05 4.38 0.06
CA THR A 82 0.51 5.50 0.86
C THR A 82 1.54 6.03 1.85
N VAL A 83 2.30 5.14 2.50
CA VAL A 83 3.35 5.60 3.43
C VAL A 83 4.49 6.28 2.66
N CYS A 84 4.93 5.69 1.54
CA CYS A 84 6.00 6.29 0.74
C CYS A 84 5.61 7.65 0.15
N GLY A 85 4.39 7.78 -0.37
CA GLY A 85 3.95 9.07 -0.92
C GLY A 85 3.81 10.16 0.14
N LYS A 86 3.42 9.81 1.38
CA LYS A 86 3.49 10.73 2.53
C LYS A 86 4.93 11.20 2.78
N GLU A 87 5.89 10.28 2.88
CA GLU A 87 7.30 10.63 3.14
C GLU A 87 7.90 11.47 2.00
N LEU A 88 7.54 11.14 0.76
CA LEU A 88 7.93 11.89 -0.43
C LEU A 88 7.32 13.30 -0.46
N HIS A 89 6.07 13.46 -0.02
CA HIS A 89 5.43 14.76 0.14
C HIS A 89 6.15 15.63 1.17
N GLU A 90 6.42 15.08 2.35
CA GLU A 90 7.12 15.79 3.44
C GLU A 90 8.56 16.14 3.08
N SER A 91 9.22 15.31 2.27
CA SER A 91 10.56 15.63 1.73
C SER A 91 10.55 16.68 0.61
N HIS A 92 9.36 17.20 0.24
CA HIS A 92 9.14 18.14 -0.85
C HIS A 92 9.67 17.66 -2.22
N ARG A 93 9.72 16.33 -2.42
CA ARG A 93 10.19 15.76 -3.69
C ARG A 93 9.14 15.87 -4.81
N PHE A 94 7.86 15.90 -4.43
CA PHE A 94 6.75 16.16 -5.34
C PHE A 94 5.90 17.30 -4.78
N LEU A 95 5.37 18.14 -5.66
CA LEU A 95 4.53 19.27 -5.27
C LEU A 95 3.17 18.82 -4.75
N GLN A 96 2.68 17.68 -5.25
CA GLN A 96 1.39 17.11 -4.88
C GLN A 96 1.48 15.59 -4.80
N CYS A 97 0.75 15.01 -3.85
CA CYS A 97 0.44 13.58 -3.88
C CYS A 97 -1.06 13.37 -4.15
N ILE A 98 -1.37 12.48 -5.08
CA ILE A 98 -2.72 12.24 -5.56
C ILE A 98 -3.07 10.76 -5.40
N THR A 99 -4.29 10.48 -4.96
CA THR A 99 -4.85 9.12 -4.99
C THR A 99 -6.04 9.06 -5.93
N ILE A 100 -6.08 8.04 -6.78
CA ILE A 100 -7.14 7.79 -7.75
C ILE A 100 -7.67 6.37 -7.49
N PRO A 101 -8.72 6.23 -6.68
CA PRO A 101 -9.41 4.96 -6.52
C PRO A 101 -10.05 4.57 -7.85
N CYS A 102 -9.68 3.41 -8.39
CA CYS A 102 -10.17 2.89 -9.66
C CYS A 102 -11.21 1.77 -9.48
N ALA A 103 -11.54 1.43 -8.23
CA ALA A 103 -12.59 0.49 -7.90
C ALA A 103 -13.95 0.97 -8.46
N ILE A 104 -14.84 0.02 -8.68
CA ILE A 104 -16.22 0.33 -9.05
C ILE A 104 -16.88 1.13 -7.94
N ASP A 105 -17.44 2.28 -8.29
CA ASP A 105 -18.41 2.92 -7.43
C ASP A 105 -19.67 2.05 -7.37
N PHE A 106 -19.94 1.40 -6.22
CA PHE A 106 -21.17 0.65 -5.95
C PHE A 106 -22.46 1.44 -6.27
N GLN A 107 -22.34 2.78 -6.38
CA GLN A 107 -23.37 3.71 -6.83
C GLN A 107 -23.90 3.41 -8.26
N ARG A 108 -23.12 2.77 -9.13
CA ARG A 108 -23.58 2.36 -10.47
C ARG A 108 -24.55 1.17 -10.42
N ALA A 109 -24.50 0.35 -9.37
CA ALA A 109 -25.31 -0.85 -9.27
C ALA A 109 -26.69 -0.60 -8.64
N HIS A 110 -26.78 0.15 -7.53
CA HIS A 110 -28.02 0.30 -6.75
C HIS A 110 -28.23 1.73 -6.22
N GLY A 111 -28.64 2.67 -7.09
CA GLY A 111 -29.18 3.98 -6.68
C GLY A 111 -28.16 4.98 -6.10
N TYR A 112 -28.46 6.26 -6.24
CA TYR A 112 -27.59 7.36 -5.79
C TYR A 112 -27.43 7.35 -4.27
N LEU A 113 -26.17 7.39 -3.77
CA LEU A 113 -25.93 7.77 -2.38
C LEU A 113 -26.39 9.23 -2.19
N PRO A 114 -27.33 9.51 -1.27
CA PRO A 114 -27.64 10.89 -0.88
C PRO A 114 -26.43 11.47 -0.12
N GLY A 115 -26.04 12.69 -0.46
CA GLY A 115 -24.90 13.36 0.16
C GLY A 115 -24.12 14.27 -0.79
N ASN A 116 -23.18 15.03 -0.23
CA ASN A 116 -22.26 15.86 -1.01
C ASN A 116 -21.17 15.00 -1.70
N PHE A 117 -20.37 15.60 -2.58
CA PHE A 117 -19.31 14.89 -3.31
C PHE A 117 -18.27 14.25 -2.38
N ASP A 118 -17.93 14.92 -1.28
CA ASP A 118 -16.95 14.43 -0.31
C ASP A 118 -17.45 13.16 0.40
N GLU A 119 -18.72 13.14 0.80
CA GLU A 119 -19.37 11.96 1.40
C GLU A 119 -19.43 10.77 0.44
N LYS A 120 -19.46 11.03 -0.87
CA LYS A 120 -19.49 9.99 -1.90
C LYS A 120 -18.11 9.38 -2.16
N ILE A 121 -17.04 10.13 -2.00
CA ILE A 121 -15.67 9.65 -2.23
C ILE A 121 -15.08 9.01 -0.97
N GLU A 122 -15.56 9.39 0.20
CA GLU A 122 -15.07 8.91 1.49
C GLU A 122 -14.90 7.38 1.60
N PRO A 123 -15.83 6.52 1.12
CA PRO A 123 -15.62 5.07 1.13
C PRO A 123 -14.37 4.62 0.37
N ASN A 124 -14.07 5.29 -0.75
CA ASN A 124 -12.93 4.98 -1.61
C ASN A 124 -11.60 5.51 -1.04
N ILE A 125 -11.65 6.44 -0.09
CA ILE A 125 -10.49 6.99 0.62
C ILE A 125 -10.13 6.15 1.86
N ALA A 126 -11.11 5.43 2.43
CA ALA A 126 -10.95 4.66 3.65
C ALA A 126 -9.71 3.72 3.65
N PRO A 127 -9.34 3.03 2.56
CA PRO A 127 -8.11 2.22 2.52
C PRO A 127 -6.83 3.02 2.81
N PHE A 128 -6.71 4.22 2.23
CA PHE A 128 -5.55 5.09 2.42
C PHE A 128 -5.49 5.66 3.83
N LYS A 129 -6.63 6.13 4.37
CA LYS A 129 -6.72 6.59 5.77
C LYS A 129 -6.38 5.47 6.74
N ASN A 130 -6.84 4.24 6.48
CA ASN A 130 -6.50 3.08 7.29
C ASN A 130 -5.00 2.74 7.19
N ALA A 131 -4.38 2.90 6.02
CA ALA A 131 -2.94 2.75 5.88
C ALA A 131 -2.17 3.74 6.78
N LEU A 132 -2.54 5.02 6.75
CA LEU A 132 -1.92 6.04 7.61
C LEU A 132 -2.23 5.82 9.11
N LYS A 133 -3.42 5.34 9.46
CA LYS A 133 -3.76 4.93 10.83
C LYS A 133 -2.82 3.83 11.31
N ASN A 134 -2.57 2.81 10.48
CA ASN A 134 -1.65 1.73 10.83
C ASN A 134 -0.20 2.19 10.87
N TYR A 135 0.20 3.12 10.00
CA TYR A 135 1.50 3.78 10.06
C TYR A 135 1.70 4.48 11.41
N LEU A 136 0.75 5.33 11.84
CA LEU A 136 0.82 6.04 13.12
C LEU A 136 0.92 5.09 14.33
N LYS A 137 0.19 3.96 14.32
CA LYS A 137 0.32 2.93 15.37
C LYS A 137 1.73 2.35 15.47
N LEU A 138 2.44 2.29 14.34
CA LEU A 138 3.76 1.68 14.23
C LEU A 138 4.89 2.69 14.42
N THR A 139 4.63 3.99 14.39
CA THR A 139 5.68 5.03 14.45
C THR A 139 5.55 5.98 15.63
N ASP A 140 4.34 6.36 16.02
CA ASP A 140 4.10 7.28 17.13
C ASP A 140 4.19 6.57 18.48
N GLU A 141 5.08 7.02 19.36
CA GLU A 141 5.29 6.45 20.68
C GLU A 141 4.04 6.49 21.58
N LYS A 142 3.19 7.53 21.44
CA LYS A 142 1.91 7.60 22.17
C LYS A 142 1.03 6.41 21.80
N PHE A 143 0.92 6.11 20.50
CA PHE A 143 0.06 5.03 20.01
C PHE A 143 0.69 3.65 20.21
N LYS A 144 2.00 3.49 19.98
CA LYS A 144 2.73 2.24 20.24
C LYS A 144 2.58 1.77 21.67
N ASN A 145 2.85 2.66 22.64
CA ASN A 145 2.79 2.33 24.06
C ASN A 145 1.39 1.94 24.50
N ALA A 146 0.36 2.58 23.94
CA ALA A 146 -1.02 2.23 24.23
C ALA A 146 -1.42 0.86 23.66
N VAL A 147 -1.01 0.55 22.42
CA VAL A 147 -1.24 -0.77 21.80
C VAL A 147 -0.52 -1.87 22.58
N ALA A 148 0.71 -1.62 23.04
CA ALA A 148 1.45 -2.57 23.87
C ALA A 148 0.73 -2.84 25.20
N ARG A 149 0.20 -1.80 25.87
CA ARG A 149 -0.57 -1.94 27.12
C ARG A 149 -1.89 -2.71 26.94
N SER A 150 -2.55 -2.59 25.78
CA SER A 150 -3.79 -3.32 25.52
C SER A 150 -3.59 -4.81 25.25
N ASN A 151 -2.41 -5.20 24.77
CA ASN A 151 -2.07 -6.59 24.45
C ASN A 151 -1.40 -7.34 25.61
N ASP A 152 -1.15 -6.68 26.75
CA ASP A 152 -0.53 -7.31 27.92
C ASP A 152 -1.50 -8.33 28.57
N PRO A 153 -1.17 -9.64 28.58
CA PRO A 153 -2.04 -10.67 29.14
C PRO A 153 -2.35 -10.47 30.63
N LYS A 154 -1.51 -9.74 31.38
CA LYS A 154 -1.79 -9.40 32.79
C LYS A 154 -3.01 -8.49 32.98
N ASN A 155 -3.47 -7.78 31.94
CA ASN A 155 -4.71 -7.00 31.97
C ASN A 155 -5.96 -7.83 31.61
N LEU A 156 -5.82 -9.05 31.08
CA LEU A 156 -6.93 -9.96 30.80
C LEU A 156 -7.34 -10.77 32.04
N ASP A 157 -6.39 -11.17 32.88
CA ASP A 157 -6.65 -12.00 34.07
C ASP A 157 -7.38 -11.25 35.19
N SER A 158 -7.26 -9.92 35.27
CA SER A 158 -8.03 -9.11 36.23
C SER A 158 -9.54 -8.98 35.89
N LYS A 159 -10.04 -9.73 34.90
CA LYS A 159 -11.48 -9.79 34.54
C LYS A 159 -12.17 -11.11 34.91
N ARG A 160 -11.45 -12.10 35.46
CA ARG A 160 -12.03 -13.43 35.75
C ARG A 160 -12.36 -13.69 37.22
N GLU A 161 -12.01 -12.79 38.13
CA GLU A 161 -12.43 -12.87 39.53
C GLU A 161 -13.31 -11.66 39.88
N GLU A 162 -14.61 -11.76 39.60
CA GLU A 162 -15.62 -10.97 40.30
C GLU A 162 -16.41 -11.90 41.20
N ASP A 163 -15.93 -12.01 42.44
CA ASP A 163 -16.69 -12.54 43.58
C ASP A 163 -17.84 -11.55 43.88
N PRO A 164 -19.11 -12.00 44.04
CA PRO A 164 -20.24 -11.11 44.25
C PRO A 164 -20.28 -10.65 45.72
N GLY A 165 -19.35 -9.80 46.12
CA GLY A 165 -19.26 -9.35 47.50
C GLY A 165 -18.39 -8.11 47.67
N THR A 166 -19.05 -6.97 47.85
CA THR A 166 -18.52 -5.72 48.44
C THR A 166 -17.37 -4.99 47.72
N GLY A 167 -17.65 -3.74 47.33
CA GLY A 167 -16.61 -2.73 47.12
C GLY A 167 -16.69 -1.98 45.79
N THR A 168 -17.18 -0.74 45.87
CA THR A 168 -17.07 0.29 44.82
C THR A 168 -15.62 0.46 44.36
N LYS A 169 -15.28 0.01 43.15
CA LYS A 169 -14.05 0.42 42.45
C LYS A 169 -14.33 0.84 41.00
N LYS A 170 -13.80 2.02 40.66
CA LYS A 170 -13.83 2.74 39.38
C LYS A 170 -13.56 1.83 38.17
N LYS A 171 -14.63 1.36 37.50
CA LYS A 171 -14.58 0.71 36.17
C LYS A 171 -14.83 1.69 35.00
N GLY A 172 -15.13 2.96 35.27
CA GLY A 172 -15.52 3.97 34.26
C GLY A 172 -14.37 4.57 33.43
N ASP A 173 -13.16 4.72 34.00
CA ASP A 173 -12.12 5.54 33.38
C ASP A 173 -11.34 4.84 32.25
N LYS A 174 -11.13 3.51 32.34
CA LYS A 174 -10.32 2.76 31.33
C LYS A 174 -11.02 2.59 29.98
N LYS A 175 -12.35 2.41 29.95
CA LYS A 175 -13.12 2.31 28.69
C LYS A 175 -13.16 3.64 27.95
N SER A 176 -13.31 4.75 28.68
CA SER A 176 -13.29 6.11 28.15
C SER A 176 -11.93 6.48 27.55
N ALA A 177 -10.83 6.17 28.26
CA ALA A 177 -9.47 6.47 27.78
C ALA A 177 -9.11 5.74 26.46
N ASN A 178 -9.49 4.47 26.31
CA ASN A 178 -9.24 3.71 25.08
C ASN A 178 -10.11 4.19 23.90
N ALA A 179 -11.37 4.57 24.16
CA ALA A 179 -12.24 5.16 23.14
C ALA A 179 -11.70 6.52 22.66
N ASN A 180 -11.21 7.35 23.59
CA ASN A 180 -10.59 8.64 23.26
C ASN A 180 -9.33 8.46 22.40
N LEU A 181 -8.48 7.47 22.71
CA LEU A 181 -7.29 7.20 21.92
C LEU A 181 -7.60 6.69 20.50
N SER A 182 -8.60 5.82 20.35
CA SER A 182 -9.03 5.35 19.02
C SER A 182 -9.56 6.50 18.17
N ASN A 183 -10.29 7.43 18.79
CA ASN A 183 -10.75 8.64 18.11
C ASN A 183 -9.59 9.58 17.77
N ASP A 184 -8.61 9.73 18.66
CA ASP A 184 -7.42 10.55 18.42
C ASP A 184 -6.62 10.06 17.22
N ILE A 185 -6.41 8.74 17.09
CA ILE A 185 -5.65 8.18 15.98
C ILE A 185 -6.40 8.29 14.65
N GLU A 186 -7.73 8.14 14.68
CA GLU A 186 -8.56 8.34 13.49
C GLU A 186 -8.50 9.78 13.00
N LYS A 187 -8.65 10.74 13.91
CA LYS A 187 -8.50 12.17 13.59
C LYS A 187 -7.11 12.50 13.07
N SER A 188 -6.07 11.92 13.66
CA SER A 188 -4.68 12.13 13.24
C SER A 188 -4.41 11.57 11.84
N ALA A 189 -4.94 10.38 11.54
CA ALA A 189 -4.83 9.76 10.22
C ALA A 189 -5.60 10.54 9.16
N ASP A 190 -6.82 11.00 9.46
CA ASP A 190 -7.62 11.84 8.55
C ASP A 190 -6.90 13.17 8.26
N LYS A 191 -6.40 13.83 9.30
CA LYS A 191 -5.62 15.07 9.16
C LYS A 191 -4.39 14.85 8.27
N LEU A 192 -3.59 13.82 8.57
CA LEU A 192 -2.38 13.52 7.81
C LEU A 192 -2.70 13.20 6.34
N TYR A 193 -3.79 12.48 6.09
CA TYR A 193 -4.25 12.20 4.73
C TYR A 193 -4.57 13.49 3.98
N ARG A 194 -5.37 14.40 4.58
CA ARG A 194 -5.75 15.67 3.96
C ARG A 194 -4.57 16.62 3.75
N GLU A 195 -3.56 16.56 4.61
CA GLU A 195 -2.33 17.35 4.47
C GLU A 195 -1.43 16.84 3.35
N CYS A 196 -1.37 15.52 3.14
CA CYS A 196 -0.45 14.92 2.17
C CYS A 196 -1.08 14.62 0.82
N TYR A 197 -2.38 14.30 0.77
CA TYR A 197 -3.03 13.73 -0.41
C TYR A 197 -4.27 14.50 -0.84
N LYS A 198 -4.41 14.58 -2.17
CA LYS A 198 -5.66 14.96 -2.84
C LYS A 198 -6.26 13.76 -3.55
N THR A 199 -7.52 13.46 -3.29
CA THR A 199 -8.24 12.40 -4.00
C THR A 199 -8.88 12.95 -5.27
N ILE A 200 -8.77 12.20 -6.38
CA ILE A 200 -9.43 12.52 -7.64
C ILE A 200 -10.21 11.30 -8.10
N ALA A 201 -11.47 11.49 -8.46
CA ALA A 201 -12.29 10.44 -9.05
C ALA A 201 -11.71 10.01 -10.41
N VAL A 202 -11.78 8.71 -10.72
CA VAL A 202 -11.16 8.15 -11.92
C VAL A 202 -11.68 8.78 -13.23
N GLU A 203 -12.95 9.19 -13.27
CA GLU A 203 -13.54 9.89 -14.42
C GLU A 203 -12.93 11.27 -14.63
N ALA A 204 -12.73 12.03 -13.55
CA ALA A 204 -12.14 13.36 -13.60
C ALA A 204 -10.67 13.29 -14.01
N ALA A 205 -9.93 12.28 -13.52
CA ALA A 205 -8.52 12.08 -13.83
C ALA A 205 -8.24 11.97 -15.34
N ARG A 206 -9.20 11.49 -16.14
CA ARG A 206 -9.07 11.35 -17.61
C ARG A 206 -8.88 12.68 -18.34
N GLY A 207 -9.21 13.80 -17.73
CA GLY A 207 -9.08 15.14 -18.32
C GLY A 207 -7.91 15.96 -17.76
N LEU A 208 -7.11 15.42 -16.85
CA LEU A 208 -6.07 16.15 -16.14
C LEU A 208 -4.66 15.87 -16.71
N ASP A 209 -3.68 16.63 -16.26
CA ASP A 209 -2.27 16.37 -16.50
C ASP A 209 -1.55 16.23 -15.15
N PHE A 210 -0.76 15.18 -14.98
CA PHE A 210 -0.06 14.85 -13.74
C PHE A 210 1.43 15.10 -13.88
N ALA A 211 1.84 16.37 -13.74
CA ALA A 211 3.24 16.78 -13.64
C ALA A 211 3.64 17.04 -12.18
N ASP A 212 4.91 16.86 -11.84
CA ASP A 212 5.49 17.13 -10.51
C ASP A 212 4.73 16.46 -9.35
N THR A 213 4.18 15.28 -9.62
CA THR A 213 3.19 14.62 -8.76
C THR A 213 3.58 13.18 -8.43
N PHE A 214 3.31 12.76 -7.20
CA PHE A 214 3.25 11.36 -6.82
C PHE A 214 1.80 10.88 -6.92
N VAL A 215 1.47 9.97 -7.83
CA VAL A 215 0.09 9.52 -8.06
C VAL A 215 -0.06 8.03 -7.76
N ILE A 216 -1.08 7.67 -6.99
CA ILE A 216 -1.45 6.27 -6.72
C ILE A 216 -2.78 5.97 -7.41
N TYR A 217 -2.76 5.09 -8.40
CA TYR A 217 -3.96 4.43 -8.89
C TYR A 217 -4.14 3.11 -8.13
N ASP A 218 -5.23 2.97 -7.38
CA ASP A 218 -5.52 1.74 -6.62
C ASP A 218 -6.73 1.01 -7.20
N GLU A 219 -6.75 -0.32 -7.08
CA GLU A 219 -7.75 -1.20 -7.71
C GLU A 219 -7.83 -1.04 -9.24
N PHE A 220 -6.67 -0.88 -9.90
CA PHE A 220 -6.59 -0.61 -11.34
C PHE A 220 -7.08 -1.77 -12.22
N GLN A 221 -7.26 -2.98 -11.66
CA GLN A 221 -7.86 -4.11 -12.37
C GLN A 221 -9.34 -3.88 -12.73
N ASP A 222 -10.01 -2.93 -12.08
CA ASP A 222 -11.40 -2.60 -12.39
C ASP A 222 -11.54 -1.62 -13.57
N GLN A 223 -10.43 -1.18 -14.17
CA GLN A 223 -10.43 -0.39 -15.40
C GLN A 223 -10.38 -1.28 -16.63
N GLY A 224 -11.08 -0.90 -17.70
CA GLY A 224 -10.93 -1.54 -19.00
C GLY A 224 -9.70 -1.04 -19.76
N PRO A 225 -9.34 -1.67 -20.90
CA PRO A 225 -8.16 -1.30 -21.67
C PRO A 225 -8.18 0.15 -22.18
N ARG A 226 -9.35 0.66 -22.59
CA ARG A 226 -9.50 2.03 -23.11
C ARG A 226 -9.36 3.06 -21.99
N GLU A 227 -9.94 2.78 -20.83
CA GLU A 227 -9.82 3.61 -19.64
C GLU A 227 -8.37 3.66 -19.16
N ALA A 228 -7.72 2.50 -19.07
CA ALA A 228 -6.31 2.40 -18.69
C ALA A 228 -5.41 3.21 -19.64
N ASP A 229 -5.54 3.01 -20.95
CA ASP A 229 -4.80 3.79 -21.97
C ASP A 229 -5.00 5.31 -21.80
N THR A 230 -6.24 5.73 -21.54
CA THR A 230 -6.58 7.14 -21.32
C THR A 230 -5.90 7.71 -20.08
N LEU A 231 -5.86 6.96 -18.98
CA LEU A 231 -5.26 7.38 -17.71
C LEU A 231 -3.73 7.43 -17.81
N LEU A 232 -3.09 6.44 -18.45
CA LEU A 232 -1.63 6.42 -18.62
C LEU A 232 -1.12 7.64 -19.40
N LYS A 233 -1.89 8.11 -20.40
CA LYS A 233 -1.56 9.30 -21.19
C LYS A 233 -1.64 10.62 -20.43
N ARG A 234 -2.08 10.61 -19.16
CA ARG A 234 -2.13 11.79 -18.27
C ARG A 234 -0.88 11.96 -17.43
N LEU A 235 0.03 10.99 -17.45
CA LEU A 235 1.29 11.04 -16.72
C LEU A 235 2.24 12.02 -17.43
N GLY A 236 2.51 13.15 -16.77
CA GLY A 236 3.37 14.22 -17.28
C GLY A 236 4.82 14.09 -16.84
N ASN A 237 5.56 15.20 -16.90
CA ASN A 237 6.96 15.25 -16.48
C ASN A 237 7.12 15.16 -14.96
N ASN A 238 8.26 14.64 -14.50
CA ASN A 238 8.61 14.52 -13.08
C ASN A 238 7.49 13.87 -12.23
N VAL A 239 6.94 12.77 -12.74
CA VAL A 239 5.89 12.00 -12.07
C VAL A 239 6.45 10.73 -11.44
N LYS A 240 5.89 10.35 -10.29
CA LYS A 240 6.02 9.01 -9.73
C LYS A 240 4.64 8.38 -9.64
N ALA A 241 4.34 7.48 -10.58
CA ALA A 241 3.06 6.79 -10.65
C ALA A 241 3.15 5.39 -10.05
N ILE A 242 2.27 5.09 -9.12
CA ILE A 242 2.04 3.75 -8.60
C ILE A 242 0.72 3.25 -9.17
N ILE A 243 0.74 2.15 -9.91
CA ILE A 243 -0.46 1.48 -10.42
C ILE A 243 -0.58 0.16 -9.69
N ALA A 244 -1.51 0.10 -8.73
CA ALA A 244 -1.71 -1.02 -7.84
C ALA A 244 -3.02 -1.76 -8.15
N GLY A 245 -3.00 -3.07 -7.97
CA GLY A 245 -4.23 -3.87 -7.99
C GLY A 245 -3.99 -5.38 -7.91
N ASP A 246 -5.08 -6.13 -8.07
CA ASP A 246 -5.08 -7.59 -8.01
C ASP A 246 -5.71 -8.17 -9.28
N ILE A 247 -4.87 -8.75 -10.14
CA ILE A 247 -5.28 -9.33 -11.43
C ILE A 247 -6.29 -10.48 -11.24
N GLU A 248 -6.28 -11.15 -10.08
CA GLU A 248 -7.20 -12.27 -9.80
C GLU A 248 -8.52 -11.80 -9.15
N GLN A 249 -8.62 -10.54 -8.69
CA GLN A 249 -9.81 -9.97 -8.06
C GLN A 249 -10.38 -8.83 -8.89
N VAL A 250 -10.88 -9.16 -10.08
CA VAL A 250 -11.60 -8.23 -10.95
C VAL A 250 -13.06 -8.18 -10.50
N HIS A 251 -13.52 -7.02 -10.04
CA HIS A 251 -14.89 -6.82 -9.62
C HIS A 251 -15.76 -6.30 -10.77
N GLN A 252 -15.17 -5.52 -11.68
CA GLN A 252 -15.90 -4.83 -12.75
C GLN A 252 -16.55 -5.81 -13.74
N GLU A 253 -17.87 -5.70 -13.90
CA GLU A 253 -18.62 -6.50 -14.87
C GLU A 253 -18.09 -6.31 -16.29
N GLY A 254 -17.96 -7.42 -17.02
CA GLY A 254 -17.40 -7.45 -18.38
C GLY A 254 -15.87 -7.48 -18.43
N LEU A 255 -15.19 -7.32 -17.30
CA LEU A 255 -13.74 -7.50 -17.19
C LEU A 255 -13.41 -8.85 -16.56
N ASN A 256 -12.22 -9.34 -16.88
CA ASN A 256 -11.64 -10.57 -16.39
C ASN A 256 -10.11 -10.44 -16.33
N ARG A 257 -9.45 -11.52 -15.93
CA ARG A 257 -7.99 -11.60 -15.81
C ARG A 257 -7.24 -11.19 -17.08
N GLN A 258 -7.80 -11.44 -18.26
CA GLN A 258 -7.12 -11.25 -19.55
C GLN A 258 -7.36 -9.87 -20.18
N ASN A 259 -8.50 -9.23 -19.90
CA ASN A 259 -8.91 -8.00 -20.56
C ASN A 259 -9.02 -6.78 -19.62
N ASN A 260 -8.55 -6.87 -18.38
CA ASN A 260 -8.49 -5.71 -17.49
C ASN A 260 -7.31 -4.76 -17.79
N GLY A 261 -7.38 -3.57 -17.20
CA GLY A 261 -6.44 -2.48 -17.40
C GLY A 261 -5.01 -2.83 -16.98
N ILE A 262 -4.82 -3.56 -15.89
CA ILE A 262 -3.48 -4.00 -15.46
C ILE A 262 -2.88 -4.95 -16.50
N SER A 263 -3.61 -5.99 -16.89
CA SER A 263 -3.15 -6.96 -17.90
C SER A 263 -2.82 -6.28 -19.22
N PHE A 264 -3.63 -5.30 -19.61
CA PHE A 264 -3.38 -4.47 -20.80
C PHE A 264 -2.07 -3.68 -20.67
N ILE A 265 -1.90 -2.85 -19.64
CA ILE A 265 -0.73 -1.95 -19.55
C ILE A 265 0.58 -2.71 -19.38
N LYS A 266 0.59 -3.82 -18.63
CA LYS A 266 1.80 -4.62 -18.36
C LYS A 266 2.46 -5.08 -19.67
N HIS A 267 1.65 -5.41 -20.67
CA HIS A 267 2.15 -5.79 -21.99
C HIS A 267 2.91 -4.64 -22.68
N TYR A 268 2.35 -3.43 -22.69
CA TYR A 268 2.89 -2.29 -23.44
C TYR A 268 4.03 -1.54 -22.74
N ILE A 269 4.15 -1.66 -21.42
CA ILE A 269 5.20 -0.98 -20.65
C ILE A 269 6.43 -1.86 -20.38
N THR A 270 6.44 -3.09 -20.90
CA THR A 270 7.57 -4.01 -20.74
C THR A 270 8.83 -3.42 -21.39
N ASP A 271 9.99 -3.66 -20.77
CA ASP A 271 11.32 -3.19 -21.19
C ASP A 271 11.56 -1.67 -21.17
N LEU A 272 10.58 -0.89 -20.73
CA LEU A 272 10.77 0.55 -20.55
C LEU A 272 11.67 0.82 -19.32
N PRO A 273 12.79 1.57 -19.47
CA PRO A 273 13.81 1.68 -18.43
C PRO A 273 13.36 2.43 -17.17
N MET A 274 12.32 3.25 -17.29
CA MET A 274 11.70 4.01 -16.20
C MET A 274 10.51 3.29 -15.54
N VAL A 275 10.27 2.02 -15.90
CA VAL A 275 9.14 1.24 -15.40
C VAL A 275 9.64 0.08 -14.55
N ALA A 276 9.00 -0.14 -13.40
CA ALA A 276 9.13 -1.37 -12.63
C ALA A 276 7.80 -2.12 -12.60
N GLN A 277 7.85 -3.43 -12.87
CA GLN A 277 6.71 -4.32 -12.67
C GLN A 277 7.01 -5.28 -11.51
N ILE A 278 6.22 -5.20 -10.45
CA ILE A 278 6.41 -5.97 -9.22
C ILE A 278 5.20 -6.88 -9.00
N SER A 279 5.45 -8.18 -8.82
CA SER A 279 4.43 -9.16 -8.47
C SER A 279 4.64 -9.62 -7.04
N LEU A 280 3.73 -9.27 -6.13
CA LEU A 280 3.70 -9.75 -4.76
C LEU A 280 2.87 -11.03 -4.71
N GLY A 281 3.53 -12.15 -4.41
CA GLY A 281 2.91 -13.47 -4.34
C GLY A 281 2.25 -13.72 -2.99
N LYS A 282 1.87 -14.99 -2.77
CA LYS A 282 1.24 -15.43 -1.52
C LYS A 282 2.17 -15.32 -0.32
N VAL A 283 3.48 -15.53 -0.51
CA VAL A 283 4.47 -15.45 0.57
C VAL A 283 4.65 -14.01 1.08
N GLU A 284 4.25 -13.01 0.29
CA GLU A 284 4.24 -11.61 0.70
C GLU A 284 3.02 -11.21 1.55
N VAL A 285 2.02 -12.09 1.67
CA VAL A 285 0.77 -11.81 2.41
C VAL A 285 1.04 -11.83 3.91
N VAL A 286 0.85 -10.68 4.55
CA VAL A 286 0.99 -10.56 6.00
C VAL A 286 -0.38 -10.43 6.63
N ARG A 287 -0.88 -11.54 7.18
CA ARG A 287 -2.20 -11.64 7.84
C ARG A 287 -2.12 -12.35 9.18
N SER A 288 -3.17 -12.21 9.99
CA SER A 288 -3.32 -12.95 11.24
C SER A 288 -3.44 -14.45 10.98
N GLU A 289 -3.06 -15.25 11.98
CA GLU A 289 -3.08 -16.71 11.88
C GLU A 289 -4.49 -17.25 11.58
N PHE A 290 -5.52 -16.65 12.19
CA PHE A 290 -6.91 -16.95 11.88
C PHE A 290 -7.24 -16.86 10.38
N VAL A 291 -6.78 -15.80 9.70
CA VAL A 291 -7.09 -15.62 8.28
C VAL A 291 -6.31 -16.60 7.42
N LYS A 292 -5.07 -16.93 7.81
CA LYS A 292 -4.30 -17.98 7.12
C LYS A 292 -5.00 -19.33 7.24
N ASP A 293 -5.41 -19.72 8.45
CA ASP A 293 -6.15 -20.96 8.70
C ASP A 293 -7.48 -21.00 7.94
N TYR A 294 -8.20 -19.89 7.90
CA TYR A 294 -9.45 -19.78 7.14
C TYR A 294 -9.22 -20.00 5.64
N ILE A 295 -8.21 -19.34 5.06
CA ILE A 295 -7.88 -19.48 3.63
C ILE A 295 -7.46 -20.93 3.33
N ALA A 296 -6.58 -21.50 4.14
CA ALA A 296 -6.12 -22.88 3.98
C ALA A 296 -7.28 -23.90 4.02
N ARG A 297 -8.31 -23.65 4.84
CA ARG A 297 -9.51 -24.50 4.88
C ARG A 297 -10.46 -24.29 3.70
N ARG A 298 -10.62 -23.04 3.25
CA ARG A 298 -11.54 -22.69 2.16
C ARG A 298 -11.01 -23.15 0.81
N ASP A 299 -9.73 -22.93 0.56
CA ASP A 299 -9.05 -23.22 -0.70
C ASP A 299 -7.77 -24.04 -0.45
N PRO A 300 -7.89 -25.35 -0.18
CA PRO A 300 -6.74 -26.20 0.18
C PRO A 300 -5.70 -26.38 -0.95
N ASN A 301 -6.04 -25.99 -2.19
CA ASN A 301 -5.12 -26.00 -3.33
C ASN A 301 -4.49 -24.62 -3.60
N GLN A 302 -4.66 -23.66 -2.70
CA GLN A 302 -4.09 -22.32 -2.80
C GLN A 302 -2.69 -22.22 -2.16
N ASP A 303 -1.94 -23.30 -2.04
CA ASP A 303 -0.51 -23.28 -1.65
C ASP A 303 0.39 -22.99 -2.86
#